data_AF-A0AAU7B1T1-F1
#
_entry.id   AF-A0AAU7B1T1-F1
#
_cell.length_a   1.000
_cell.length_b   1.000
_cell.length_c   1.000
_cell.angle_alpha   90.00
_cell.angle_beta   90.00
_cell.angle_gamma   90.00
#
_symmetry.space_group_name_H-M   'P 1'
#
loop_
_entity.id
_entity.type
_entity.pdbx_description
1 polymer ?
#
loop_
_entity_poly.entity_id
_entity_poly.type
_entity_poly.pdbx_seq_one_letter_code
_entity_poly.pdbx_strand_id
1 'polypeptide(L)'
;MSTDDQTRNRFRGALLGLAAGDAVGTTVEFKPRGTFPPVTDMVGGGPFSLPVGAWTDDTSMALCLAESLVECQGFDPVDQLQRYVRWYREGYWSSTGSCFDIGNATRAALTRFERTGEPFPGDADTDAAGNGPLMKLAPVALAYARHPAAAVARAGESARTTHGAPQAIDASRYFAGLLVKALNGAPVGELLHSGTVEPSPGIWTSHPLDAEVATVAAASFLTKEPPAIKGTGYVVDALEAALWALRSTDTFEAGVLAAVNLGDDADTTAAIYGQLAGAIHGADGIPQQWLDKLVMRDEITALADALFELSQTISLDGPAVSTAPLPGDSFWAIEGSVLAGPYPGAPTRAEAEAKLDAFLAAGVTCFLDLTEAGEGPPLQPYDDLLAKIATERGTSARHVRMAIPDVSVTTPAHMRTILDTIGMAVAEGETVYVHCWGGIGRTGTVLGCLLRERGMGAEETLAHLRALRAGTHRANRPSPETPDQREFVETWSA
;
A
#
# COMPACT_ATOMS: atom_id res chain seq x y z
N MET A 1 -33.07 -0.39 -5.30
CA MET A 1 -31.71 -0.87 -5.63
C MET A 1 -31.31 -1.93 -4.63
N SER A 2 -30.67 -3.01 -5.09
CA SER A 2 -30.04 -3.99 -4.20
C SER A 2 -28.89 -3.32 -3.41
N THR A 3 -28.43 -3.96 -2.33
CA THR A 3 -27.27 -3.46 -1.57
C THR A 3 -26.03 -3.35 -2.47
N ASP A 4 -25.82 -4.33 -3.36
CA ASP A 4 -24.70 -4.32 -4.32
C ASP A 4 -24.83 -3.20 -5.35
N ASP A 5 -26.04 -2.88 -5.83
CA ASP A 5 -26.25 -1.72 -6.71
C ASP A 5 -25.89 -0.40 -6.01
N GLN A 6 -26.22 -0.29 -4.72
CA GLN A 6 -25.89 0.90 -3.93
C GLN A 6 -24.37 1.01 -3.71
N THR A 7 -23.70 -0.09 -3.36
CA THR A 7 -22.24 -0.10 -3.21
C THR A 7 -21.55 0.20 -4.55
N ARG A 8 -21.99 -0.42 -5.66
CA ARG A 8 -21.47 -0.10 -6.99
C ARG A 8 -21.66 1.38 -7.36
N ASN A 9 -22.79 1.97 -7.00
CA ASN A 9 -23.03 3.40 -7.19
C ASN A 9 -22.05 4.27 -6.38
N ARG A 10 -21.69 3.88 -5.15
CA ARG A 10 -20.65 4.54 -4.34
C ARG A 10 -19.26 4.40 -4.96
N PHE A 11 -18.96 3.25 -5.54
CA PHE A 11 -17.68 3.00 -6.21
C PHE A 11 -17.52 3.92 -7.43
N ARG A 12 -18.55 3.96 -8.29
CA ARG A 12 -18.61 4.90 -9.42
C ARG A 12 -18.51 6.34 -8.94
N GLY A 13 -19.27 6.68 -7.89
CA GLY A 13 -19.27 8.01 -7.29
C GLY A 13 -17.88 8.45 -6.84
N ALA A 14 -17.11 7.59 -6.17
CA ALA A 14 -15.77 7.94 -5.71
C ALA A 14 -14.81 8.26 -6.87
N LEU A 15 -14.78 7.45 -7.92
CA LEU A 15 -13.84 7.63 -9.04
C LEU A 15 -14.29 8.74 -10.01
N LEU A 16 -15.59 8.84 -10.31
CA LEU A 16 -16.15 9.95 -11.08
C LEU A 16 -16.07 11.27 -10.30
N GLY A 17 -16.25 11.21 -8.98
CA GLY A 17 -16.21 12.36 -8.12
C GLY A 17 -14.81 12.97 -8.03
N LEU A 18 -13.77 12.12 -7.97
CA LEU A 18 -12.37 12.52 -8.14
C LEU A 18 -12.21 13.35 -9.41
N ALA A 19 -12.56 12.76 -10.57
CA ALA A 19 -12.37 13.39 -11.86
C ALA A 19 -13.22 14.65 -12.08
N ALA A 20 -14.44 14.69 -11.53
CA ALA A 20 -15.27 15.87 -11.56
C ALA A 20 -14.72 16.99 -10.68
N GLY A 21 -14.18 16.67 -9.49
CA GLY A 21 -13.54 17.64 -8.60
C GLY A 21 -12.32 18.28 -9.24
N ASP A 22 -11.42 17.45 -9.77
CA ASP A 22 -10.24 17.82 -10.56
C ASP A 22 -10.62 18.76 -11.73
N ALA A 23 -11.50 18.31 -12.63
CA ALA A 23 -11.90 19.08 -13.82
C ALA A 23 -12.61 20.42 -13.50
N VAL A 24 -13.26 20.55 -12.34
CA VAL A 24 -13.80 21.84 -11.88
C VAL A 24 -12.68 22.70 -11.30
N GLY A 25 -11.82 22.13 -10.45
CA GLY A 25 -10.81 22.86 -9.69
C GLY A 25 -9.68 23.46 -10.52
N THR A 26 -9.24 22.77 -11.58
CA THR A 26 -8.14 23.25 -12.45
C THR A 26 -8.42 24.65 -13.04
N THR A 27 -9.69 25.05 -13.16
CA THR A 27 -10.13 26.40 -13.60
C THR A 27 -9.42 27.56 -12.86
N VAL A 28 -9.13 27.37 -11.58
CA VAL A 28 -8.57 28.42 -10.69
C VAL A 28 -7.31 27.99 -9.96
N GLU A 29 -6.70 26.91 -10.42
CA GLU A 29 -5.41 26.43 -9.96
C GLU A 29 -4.35 27.53 -10.00
N PHE A 30 -3.51 27.54 -8.97
CA PHE A 30 -2.46 28.53 -8.69
C PHE A 30 -2.97 29.97 -8.47
N LYS A 31 -4.28 30.19 -8.34
CA LYS A 31 -4.83 31.51 -8.03
C LYS A 31 -5.07 31.66 -6.53
N PRO A 32 -4.53 32.70 -5.87
CA PRO A 32 -4.82 32.93 -4.47
C PRO A 32 -6.31 33.15 -4.22
N ARG A 33 -6.80 32.70 -3.07
CA ARG A 33 -8.20 32.87 -2.68
C ARG A 33 -8.69 34.31 -2.84
N GLY A 34 -9.86 34.48 -3.44
CA GLY A 34 -10.51 35.79 -3.61
C GLY A 34 -9.91 36.68 -4.70
N THR A 35 -8.94 36.17 -5.48
CA THR A 35 -8.37 36.88 -6.64
C THR A 35 -9.05 36.55 -7.97
N PHE A 36 -10.06 35.67 -7.93
CA PHE A 36 -10.82 35.21 -9.09
C PHE A 36 -12.33 35.31 -8.85
N PRO A 37 -13.16 35.47 -9.91
CA PRO A 37 -14.60 35.32 -9.78
C PRO A 37 -14.95 33.92 -9.27
N PRO A 38 -15.92 33.78 -8.35
CA PRO A 38 -16.27 32.46 -7.82
C PRO A 38 -16.56 31.45 -8.92
N VAL A 39 -15.97 30.26 -8.82
CA VAL A 39 -16.28 29.13 -9.68
C VAL A 39 -17.65 28.61 -9.30
N THR A 40 -18.52 28.43 -10.29
CA THR A 40 -19.91 27.98 -10.10
C THR A 40 -20.29 26.78 -10.97
N ASP A 41 -19.43 26.36 -11.91
CA ASP A 41 -19.70 25.26 -12.84
C ASP A 41 -18.36 24.74 -13.40
N MET A 42 -18.40 23.57 -14.05
CA MET A 42 -17.32 23.00 -14.84
C MET A 42 -17.19 23.77 -16.16
N VAL A 43 -16.14 24.59 -16.26
CA VAL A 43 -15.93 25.55 -17.37
C VAL A 43 -14.58 25.40 -18.09
N GLY A 44 -13.69 24.52 -17.62
CA GLY A 44 -12.35 24.35 -18.17
C GLY A 44 -11.47 25.60 -17.99
N GLY A 45 -10.53 25.82 -18.91
CA GLY A 45 -9.59 26.93 -18.83
C GLY A 45 -8.42 26.63 -17.90
N GLY A 46 -8.25 27.41 -16.83
CA GLY A 46 -7.11 27.23 -15.92
C GLY A 46 -5.75 27.60 -16.53
N PRO A 47 -4.65 27.30 -15.84
CA PRO A 47 -3.29 27.58 -16.32
C PRO A 47 -2.94 26.82 -17.61
N PHE A 48 -3.60 25.68 -17.86
CA PHE A 48 -3.34 24.82 -19.02
C PHE A 48 -4.30 25.03 -20.20
N SER A 49 -5.25 25.96 -20.09
CA SER A 49 -6.27 26.23 -21.13
C SER A 49 -7.05 24.97 -21.54
N LEU A 50 -7.45 24.17 -20.55
CA LEU A 50 -8.12 22.89 -20.75
C LEU A 50 -9.50 23.05 -21.39
N PRO A 51 -9.93 22.10 -22.23
CA PRO A 51 -11.32 22.04 -22.67
C PRO A 51 -12.24 21.75 -21.47
N VAL A 52 -13.52 22.10 -21.62
CA VAL A 52 -14.53 21.84 -20.59
C VAL A 52 -14.58 20.34 -20.28
N GLY A 53 -14.44 19.97 -19.01
CA GLY A 53 -14.51 18.60 -18.53
C GLY A 53 -13.23 17.77 -18.63
N ALA A 54 -12.14 18.35 -19.15
CA ALA A 54 -10.82 17.75 -19.01
C ALA A 54 -10.27 17.94 -17.58
N TRP A 55 -9.56 16.92 -17.12
CA TRP A 55 -8.96 16.73 -15.81
C TRP A 55 -7.43 16.59 -15.91
N THR A 56 -6.70 16.70 -14.81
CA THR A 56 -5.22 16.85 -14.74
C THR A 56 -4.48 15.55 -14.41
N ASP A 57 -3.29 15.65 -13.80
CA ASP A 57 -2.50 14.51 -13.36
C ASP A 57 -3.16 13.73 -12.23
N ASP A 58 -3.96 14.38 -11.39
CA ASP A 58 -4.81 13.79 -10.36
C ASP A 58 -5.55 12.56 -10.88
N THR A 59 -6.41 12.78 -11.88
CA THR A 59 -7.19 11.72 -12.50
C THR A 59 -6.33 10.79 -13.34
N SER A 60 -5.32 11.30 -14.05
CA SER A 60 -4.41 10.46 -14.86
C SER A 60 -3.75 9.37 -14.00
N MET A 61 -3.23 9.76 -12.84
CA MET A 61 -2.58 8.86 -11.89
C MET A 61 -3.57 7.96 -11.16
N ALA A 62 -4.81 8.41 -10.91
CA ALA A 62 -5.87 7.57 -10.38
C ALA A 62 -6.25 6.46 -11.38
N LEU A 63 -6.39 6.76 -12.66
CA LEU A 63 -6.74 5.78 -13.70
C LEU A 63 -5.62 4.77 -13.94
N CYS A 64 -4.36 5.22 -13.97
CA CYS A 64 -3.21 4.31 -14.01
C CYS A 64 -3.19 3.34 -12.81
N LEU A 65 -3.51 3.84 -11.60
CA LEU A 65 -3.59 2.99 -10.40
C LEU A 65 -4.76 2.02 -10.44
N ALA A 66 -5.94 2.49 -10.87
CA ALA A 66 -7.12 1.65 -11.02
C ALA A 66 -6.87 0.50 -12.01
N GLU A 67 -6.30 0.81 -13.16
CA GLU A 67 -5.97 -0.19 -14.16
C GLU A 67 -4.93 -1.19 -13.65
N SER A 68 -3.88 -0.73 -12.96
CA SER A 68 -2.87 -1.60 -12.32
C SER A 68 -3.51 -2.58 -11.34
N LEU A 69 -4.35 -2.08 -10.42
CA LEU A 69 -5.06 -2.92 -9.45
C LEU A 69 -5.92 -3.98 -10.12
N VAL A 70 -6.66 -3.59 -11.16
CA VAL A 70 -7.56 -4.48 -11.90
C VAL A 70 -6.77 -5.51 -12.70
N GLU A 71 -5.75 -5.13 -13.46
CA GLU A 71 -5.01 -6.05 -14.31
C GLU A 71 -4.09 -6.99 -13.50
N CYS A 72 -3.48 -6.49 -12.43
CA CYS A 72 -2.64 -7.30 -11.54
C CYS A 72 -3.46 -8.09 -10.50
N GLN A 73 -4.78 -7.90 -10.42
CA GLN A 73 -5.68 -8.51 -9.44
C GLN A 73 -5.21 -8.25 -7.98
N GLY A 74 -4.65 -7.07 -7.73
CA GLY A 74 -4.00 -6.74 -6.47
C GLY A 74 -3.05 -5.54 -6.62
N PHE A 75 -2.47 -5.12 -5.50
CA PHE A 75 -1.52 -4.00 -5.48
C PHE A 75 -0.12 -4.43 -5.93
N ASP A 76 0.32 -3.93 -7.08
CA ASP A 76 1.68 -4.08 -7.61
C ASP A 76 2.32 -2.68 -7.79
N PRO A 77 3.25 -2.26 -6.92
CA PRO A 77 3.85 -0.94 -6.99
C PRO A 77 4.74 -0.75 -8.23
N VAL A 78 5.28 -1.82 -8.81
CA VAL A 78 6.13 -1.75 -10.01
C VAL A 78 5.28 -1.52 -11.24
N ASP A 79 4.19 -2.29 -11.41
CA ASP A 79 3.24 -2.07 -12.53
C ASP A 79 2.57 -0.69 -12.43
N GLN A 80 2.19 -0.27 -11.22
CA GLN A 80 1.70 1.09 -10.94
C GLN A 80 2.68 2.15 -11.47
N LEU A 81 3.96 2.05 -11.12
CA LEU A 81 5.00 2.98 -11.55
C LEU A 81 5.26 2.92 -13.06
N GLN A 82 5.21 1.74 -13.68
CA GLN A 82 5.32 1.59 -15.14
C GLN A 82 4.20 2.31 -15.87
N ARG A 83 2.95 2.24 -15.37
CA ARG A 83 1.82 2.99 -15.95
C ARG A 83 1.97 4.49 -15.75
N TYR A 84 2.46 4.94 -14.59
CA TYR A 84 2.78 6.36 -14.38
C TYR A 84 3.88 6.84 -15.32
N VAL A 85 4.90 6.03 -15.60
CA VAL A 85 5.93 6.34 -16.61
C VAL A 85 5.31 6.42 -18.01
N ARG A 86 4.41 5.50 -18.39
CA ARG A 86 3.69 5.58 -19.67
C ARG A 86 2.86 6.84 -19.78
N TRP A 87 2.15 7.23 -18.72
CA TRP A 87 1.46 8.52 -18.69
C TRP A 87 2.46 9.66 -18.88
N TYR A 88 3.50 9.73 -18.06
CA TYR A 88 4.53 10.78 -18.08
C TYR A 88 5.21 10.93 -19.45
N ARG A 89 5.53 9.82 -20.12
CA ARG A 89 6.29 9.81 -21.39
C ARG A 89 5.40 9.89 -22.63
N GLU A 90 4.22 9.30 -22.58
CA GLU A 90 3.39 9.04 -23.78
C GLU A 90 2.00 9.68 -23.71
N GLY A 91 1.60 10.25 -22.58
CA GLY A 91 0.24 10.78 -22.38
C GLY A 91 -0.81 9.68 -22.19
N TYR A 92 -0.41 8.47 -21.81
CA TYR A 92 -1.33 7.39 -21.47
C TYR A 92 -2.28 7.79 -20.34
N TRP A 93 -3.59 7.47 -20.45
CA TRP A 93 -4.63 7.96 -19.52
C TRP A 93 -4.61 9.49 -19.31
N SER A 94 -4.32 10.29 -20.34
CA SER A 94 -4.47 11.74 -20.31
C SER A 94 -5.76 12.20 -20.97
N SER A 95 -6.45 13.15 -20.33
CA SER A 95 -7.63 13.83 -20.89
C SER A 95 -7.33 14.63 -22.17
N THR A 96 -6.06 14.98 -22.42
CA THR A 96 -5.62 15.76 -23.59
C THR A 96 -4.68 14.99 -24.53
N GLY A 97 -4.37 13.73 -24.20
CA GLY A 97 -3.44 12.89 -24.98
C GLY A 97 -1.96 13.19 -24.76
N SER A 98 -1.60 13.99 -23.75
CA SER A 98 -0.20 14.25 -23.35
C SER A 98 -0.09 14.43 -21.83
N CYS A 99 1.07 14.16 -21.23
CA CYS A 99 1.30 14.49 -19.82
C CYS A 99 1.49 16.00 -19.66
N PHE A 100 0.73 16.58 -18.75
CA PHE A 100 0.87 17.93 -18.25
C PHE A 100 0.66 17.90 -16.73
N ASP A 101 0.97 19.01 -16.07
CA ASP A 101 0.76 19.21 -14.63
C ASP A 101 1.51 18.29 -13.65
N ILE A 102 2.39 17.42 -14.15
CA ILE A 102 3.15 16.52 -13.26
C ILE A 102 3.94 17.28 -12.18
N GLY A 103 3.59 17.02 -10.92
CA GLY A 103 4.29 17.55 -9.75
C GLY A 103 5.78 17.20 -9.71
N ASN A 104 6.60 18.08 -9.14
CA ASN A 104 8.06 17.91 -9.10
C ASN A 104 8.50 16.63 -8.36
N ALA A 105 7.86 16.31 -7.23
CA ALA A 105 8.14 15.11 -6.44
C ALA A 105 7.81 13.83 -7.22
N THR A 106 6.61 13.78 -7.83
CA THR A 106 6.20 12.69 -8.73
C THR A 106 7.21 12.51 -9.87
N ARG A 107 7.57 13.57 -10.59
CA ARG A 107 8.55 13.50 -11.69
C ARG A 107 9.91 12.95 -11.23
N ALA A 108 10.39 13.37 -10.06
CA ALA A 108 11.63 12.89 -9.48
C ALA A 108 11.56 11.40 -9.13
N ALA A 109 10.45 10.97 -8.52
CA ALA A 109 10.20 9.56 -8.18
C ALA A 109 10.14 8.66 -9.42
N LEU A 110 9.42 9.07 -10.48
CA LEU A 110 9.35 8.31 -11.74
C LEU A 110 10.71 8.22 -12.43
N THR A 111 11.48 9.32 -12.46
CA THR A 111 12.84 9.33 -13.01
C THR A 111 13.77 8.41 -12.22
N ARG A 112 13.62 8.37 -10.89
CA ARG A 112 14.37 7.46 -10.02
C ARG A 112 13.98 6.01 -10.32
N PHE A 113 12.70 5.70 -10.41
CA PHE A 113 12.21 4.37 -10.79
C PHE A 113 12.74 3.91 -12.15
N GLU A 114 12.67 4.74 -13.20
CA GLU A 114 13.21 4.39 -14.52
C GLU A 114 14.70 4.00 -14.47
N ARG A 115 15.46 4.56 -13.51
CA ARG A 115 16.88 4.27 -13.32
C ARG A 115 17.14 3.04 -12.44
N THR A 116 16.33 2.80 -11.40
CA THR A 116 16.62 1.82 -10.35
C THR A 116 15.72 0.60 -10.36
N GLY A 117 14.52 0.71 -10.90
CA GLY A 117 13.46 -0.29 -10.78
C GLY A 117 12.92 -0.47 -9.35
N GLU A 118 13.25 0.42 -8.41
CA GLU A 118 12.80 0.28 -7.02
C GLU A 118 11.29 0.56 -6.86
N PRO A 119 10.54 -0.26 -6.11
CA PRO A 119 9.08 -0.14 -6.03
C PRO A 119 8.61 1.10 -5.25
N PHE A 120 9.47 1.69 -4.42
CA PHE A 120 9.13 2.81 -3.53
C PHE A 120 10.15 3.95 -3.61
N PRO A 121 10.26 4.63 -4.76
CA PRO A 121 11.29 5.65 -5.01
C PRO A 121 10.98 7.02 -4.38
N GLY A 122 9.79 7.20 -3.76
CA GLY A 122 9.33 8.47 -3.21
C GLY A 122 10.30 9.05 -2.18
N ASP A 123 10.42 10.38 -2.15
CA ASP A 123 11.31 11.08 -1.22
C ASP A 123 10.75 11.05 0.20
N ALA A 124 11.58 10.65 1.16
CA ALA A 124 11.22 10.56 2.57
C ALA A 124 11.43 11.86 3.35
N ASP A 125 12.01 12.88 2.71
CA ASP A 125 12.15 14.21 3.31
C ASP A 125 10.77 14.82 3.65
N THR A 126 10.64 15.36 4.85
CA THR A 126 9.41 16.03 5.30
C THR A 126 9.07 17.26 4.46
N ASP A 127 10.07 17.92 3.88
CA ASP A 127 9.86 19.06 2.97
C ASP A 127 9.24 18.62 1.63
N ALA A 128 9.18 17.31 1.36
CA ALA A 128 8.55 16.71 0.19
C ALA A 128 7.13 16.16 0.47
N ALA A 129 6.46 16.61 1.55
CA ALA A 129 5.11 16.17 1.95
C ALA A 129 3.97 16.76 1.08
N GLY A 130 4.07 16.55 -0.24
CA GLY A 130 3.05 16.93 -1.22
C GLY A 130 1.76 16.11 -1.11
N ASN A 131 0.64 16.69 -1.55
CA ASN A 131 -0.70 16.09 -1.57
C ASN A 131 -0.92 15.02 -2.66
N GLY A 132 0.05 14.81 -3.56
CA GLY A 132 -0.05 13.88 -4.69
C GLY A 132 -0.45 12.42 -4.38
N PRO A 133 -0.23 11.88 -3.18
CA PRO A 133 -0.80 10.58 -2.81
C PRO A 133 -2.32 10.58 -2.62
N LEU A 134 -2.90 11.69 -2.11
CA LEU A 134 -4.34 11.78 -1.80
C LEU A 134 -5.17 11.97 -3.06
N MET A 135 -4.67 12.70 -4.05
CA MET A 135 -5.39 13.00 -5.30
C MET A 135 -5.79 11.74 -6.07
N LYS A 136 -5.02 10.65 -5.91
CA LYS A 136 -5.15 9.40 -6.67
C LYS A 136 -5.61 8.20 -5.83
N LEU A 137 -6.12 8.41 -4.62
CA LEU A 137 -6.19 7.33 -3.63
C LEU A 137 -7.41 6.39 -3.77
N ALA A 138 -8.53 6.88 -4.30
CA ALA A 138 -9.79 6.15 -4.38
C ALA A 138 -9.65 4.70 -4.92
N PRO A 139 -8.91 4.42 -6.01
CA PRO A 139 -8.74 3.05 -6.51
C PRO A 139 -8.30 2.03 -5.46
N VAL A 140 -7.37 2.38 -4.56
CA VAL A 140 -6.89 1.48 -3.50
C VAL A 140 -7.99 1.23 -2.47
N ALA A 141 -8.68 2.28 -2.04
CA ALA A 141 -9.79 2.15 -1.08
C ALA A 141 -10.96 1.33 -1.68
N LEU A 142 -11.22 1.47 -2.97
CA LEU A 142 -12.23 0.71 -3.72
C LEU A 142 -11.86 -0.77 -3.80
N ALA A 143 -10.65 -1.09 -4.27
CA ALA A 143 -10.18 -2.47 -4.41
C ALA A 143 -10.20 -3.23 -3.07
N TYR A 144 -9.83 -2.57 -1.98
CA TYR A 144 -9.74 -3.18 -0.65
C TYR A 144 -10.92 -2.81 0.28
N ALA A 145 -12.06 -2.38 -0.26
CA ALA A 145 -13.19 -1.86 0.54
C ALA A 145 -13.74 -2.87 1.59
N ARG A 146 -13.60 -4.17 1.34
CA ARG A 146 -13.99 -5.25 2.26
C ARG A 146 -12.91 -5.63 3.28
N HIS A 147 -11.72 -5.02 3.16
CA HIS A 147 -10.54 -5.33 3.98
C HIS A 147 -9.93 -4.04 4.54
N PRO A 148 -10.55 -3.41 5.54
CA PRO A 148 -10.20 -2.05 5.98
C PRO A 148 -8.73 -1.88 6.40
N ALA A 149 -8.16 -2.86 7.12
CA ALA A 149 -6.74 -2.82 7.51
C ALA A 149 -5.79 -2.91 6.31
N ALA A 150 -6.14 -3.73 5.30
CA ALA A 150 -5.37 -3.84 4.08
C ALA A 150 -5.46 -2.57 3.22
N ALA A 151 -6.65 -1.96 3.12
CA ALA A 151 -6.84 -0.69 2.43
C ALA A 151 -5.94 0.42 3.02
N VAL A 152 -5.87 0.51 4.36
CA VAL A 152 -4.99 1.45 5.05
C VAL A 152 -3.51 1.15 4.75
N ALA A 153 -3.08 -0.11 4.83
CA ALA A 153 -1.70 -0.47 4.54
C ALA A 153 -1.30 -0.15 3.08
N ARG A 154 -2.11 -0.58 2.10
CA ARG A 154 -1.87 -0.35 0.67
C ARG A 154 -1.96 1.11 0.28
N ALA A 155 -2.74 1.91 1.00
CA ALA A 155 -2.75 3.36 0.81
C ALA A 155 -1.40 4.00 1.18
N GLY A 156 -0.81 3.58 2.30
CA GLY A 156 0.54 4.02 2.70
C GLY A 156 1.62 3.59 1.69
N GLU A 157 1.54 2.37 1.16
CA GLU A 157 2.46 1.89 0.13
C GLU A 157 2.29 2.60 -1.22
N SER A 158 1.04 2.85 -1.64
CA SER A 158 0.75 3.63 -2.85
C SER A 158 1.27 5.06 -2.76
N ALA A 159 1.29 5.65 -1.57
CA ALA A 159 1.95 6.94 -1.34
C ALA A 159 3.46 6.84 -1.61
N ARG A 160 4.14 5.85 -1.01
CA ARG A 160 5.60 5.63 -1.12
C ARG A 160 6.12 5.46 -2.55
N THR A 161 5.25 5.10 -3.50
CA THR A 161 5.63 5.06 -4.92
C THR A 161 6.07 6.43 -5.46
N THR A 162 5.61 7.53 -4.86
CA THR A 162 5.94 8.90 -5.32
C THR A 162 6.33 9.86 -4.19
N HIS A 163 5.82 9.62 -2.98
CA HIS A 163 6.04 10.46 -1.81
C HIS A 163 6.29 9.56 -0.58
N GLY A 164 7.49 9.64 -0.02
CA GLY A 164 7.91 8.85 1.15
C GLY A 164 7.80 9.59 2.49
N ALA A 165 7.44 10.87 2.49
CA ALA A 165 7.30 11.68 3.70
C ALA A 165 6.25 11.09 4.65
N PRO A 166 6.51 11.00 5.97
CA PRO A 166 5.57 10.42 6.94
C PRO A 166 4.18 11.04 6.89
N GLN A 167 4.07 12.37 6.74
CA GLN A 167 2.79 13.07 6.62
C GLN A 167 1.99 12.60 5.41
N ALA A 168 2.66 12.38 4.26
CA ALA A 168 2.01 11.96 3.03
C ALA A 168 1.53 10.51 3.09
N ILE A 169 2.33 9.64 3.70
CA ILE A 169 1.98 8.24 3.97
C ILE A 169 0.78 8.18 4.92
N ASP A 170 0.84 8.88 6.05
CA ASP A 170 -0.17 8.77 7.09
C ASP A 170 -1.47 9.50 6.74
N ALA A 171 -1.40 10.60 5.99
CA ALA A 171 -2.59 11.21 5.41
C ALA A 171 -3.29 10.23 4.45
N SER A 172 -2.53 9.49 3.62
CA SER A 172 -3.09 8.47 2.73
C SER A 172 -3.73 7.33 3.52
N ARG A 173 -3.06 6.86 4.57
CA ARG A 173 -3.59 5.83 5.49
C ARG A 173 -4.93 6.26 6.11
N TYR A 174 -4.99 7.48 6.65
CA TYR A 174 -6.21 7.99 7.27
C TYR A 174 -7.32 8.25 6.25
N PHE A 175 -6.99 8.83 5.10
CA PHE A 175 -7.96 9.11 4.04
C PHE A 175 -8.56 7.83 3.44
N ALA A 176 -7.76 6.78 3.25
CA ALA A 176 -8.28 5.46 2.86
C ALA A 176 -9.27 4.90 3.90
N GLY A 177 -9.02 5.11 5.19
CA GLY A 177 -9.95 4.75 6.25
C GLY A 177 -11.31 5.44 6.13
N LEU A 178 -11.31 6.74 5.84
CA LEU A 178 -12.51 7.53 5.59
C LEU A 178 -13.28 7.03 4.36
N LEU A 179 -12.58 6.77 3.26
CA LEU A 179 -13.17 6.23 2.03
C LEU A 179 -13.79 4.85 2.27
N VAL A 180 -13.08 3.93 2.94
CA VAL A 180 -13.61 2.59 3.26
C VAL A 180 -14.88 2.68 4.10
N LYS A 181 -14.93 3.57 5.10
CA LYS A 181 -16.13 3.79 5.90
C LYS A 181 -17.29 4.32 5.04
N ALA A 182 -17.04 5.32 4.20
CA ALA A 182 -18.04 5.86 3.28
C ALA A 182 -18.57 4.82 2.28
N LEU A 183 -17.69 4.02 1.68
CA LEU A 183 -18.03 2.94 0.75
C LEU A 183 -18.89 1.85 1.40
N ASN A 184 -18.65 1.58 2.69
CA ASN A 184 -19.47 0.67 3.50
C ASN A 184 -20.72 1.32 4.10
N GLY A 185 -21.06 2.54 3.67
CA GLY A 185 -22.32 3.21 4.02
C GLY A 185 -22.34 3.85 5.41
N ALA A 186 -21.19 4.14 6.01
CA ALA A 186 -21.13 4.89 7.25
C ALA A 186 -21.83 6.26 7.09
N PRO A 187 -22.64 6.71 8.07
CA PRO A 187 -23.26 8.02 8.01
C PRO A 187 -22.20 9.12 8.08
N VAL A 188 -22.44 10.26 7.41
CA VAL A 188 -21.51 11.40 7.39
C VAL A 188 -21.13 11.88 8.79
N GLY A 189 -22.06 11.82 9.75
CA GLY A 189 -21.78 12.17 11.15
C GLY A 189 -20.73 11.28 11.82
N GLU A 190 -20.54 10.03 11.37
CA GLU A 190 -19.42 9.18 11.82
C GLU A 190 -18.10 9.63 11.17
N LEU A 191 -18.13 10.09 9.92
CA LEU A 191 -16.92 10.57 9.23
C LEU A 191 -16.43 11.93 9.76
N LEU A 192 -17.33 12.72 10.36
CA LEU A 192 -17.06 14.06 10.89
C LEU A 192 -17.09 14.13 12.42
N HIS A 193 -17.03 13.00 13.13
CA HIS A 193 -17.09 13.01 14.59
C HIS A 193 -15.80 13.55 15.23
N SER A 194 -15.87 14.07 16.46
CA SER A 194 -14.74 14.64 17.21
C SER A 194 -13.69 13.62 17.70
N GLY A 195 -13.68 12.42 17.12
CA GLY A 195 -12.73 11.36 17.39
C GLY A 195 -12.04 10.90 16.10
N THR A 196 -10.98 10.14 16.25
CA THR A 196 -10.28 9.57 15.09
C THR A 196 -11.11 8.46 14.46
N VAL A 197 -11.45 8.61 13.18
CA VAL A 197 -12.17 7.56 12.43
C VAL A 197 -11.27 6.32 12.34
N GLU A 198 -11.74 5.21 12.90
CA GLU A 198 -11.04 3.93 12.88
C GLU A 198 -11.74 2.97 11.92
N PRO A 199 -11.14 2.70 10.74
CA PRO A 199 -11.69 1.72 9.78
C PRO A 199 -11.55 0.27 10.29
N SER A 200 -10.60 0.01 11.18
CA SER A 200 -10.40 -1.25 11.89
C SER A 200 -10.05 -0.95 13.36
N PRO A 201 -10.62 -1.67 14.35
CA PRO A 201 -10.38 -1.39 15.77
C PRO A 201 -8.89 -1.40 16.12
N GLY A 202 -8.42 -0.36 16.81
CA GLY A 202 -7.06 -0.30 17.36
C GLY A 202 -5.95 -0.01 16.35
N ILE A 203 -6.28 0.21 15.07
CA ILE A 203 -5.28 0.40 14.00
C ILE A 203 -4.34 1.57 14.26
N TRP A 204 -4.82 2.67 14.83
CA TRP A 204 -4.00 3.84 15.18
C TRP A 204 -3.26 3.69 16.51
N THR A 205 -3.65 2.72 17.35
CA THR A 205 -2.88 2.35 18.55
C THR A 205 -1.66 1.52 18.15
N SER A 206 -1.85 0.54 17.26
CA SER A 206 -0.77 -0.32 16.76
C SER A 206 0.14 0.40 15.76
N HIS A 207 -0.42 1.33 14.98
CA HIS A 207 0.31 2.10 13.97
C HIS A 207 -0.09 3.57 14.04
N PRO A 208 0.50 4.34 14.98
CA PRO A 208 0.19 5.75 15.15
C PRO A 208 0.31 6.56 13.86
N LEU A 209 -0.50 7.62 13.77
CA LEU A 209 -0.43 8.61 12.71
C LEU A 209 0.62 9.67 13.09
N ASP A 210 1.24 10.26 12.08
CA ASP A 210 1.97 11.52 12.19
C ASP A 210 1.17 12.58 12.97
N ALA A 211 1.87 13.43 13.74
CA ALA A 211 1.24 14.36 14.67
C ALA A 211 0.31 15.40 13.99
N GLU A 212 0.66 15.86 12.80
CA GLU A 212 -0.14 16.84 12.06
C GLU A 212 -1.38 16.16 11.45
N VAL A 213 -1.20 14.96 10.90
CA VAL A 213 -2.32 14.13 10.41
C VAL A 213 -3.25 13.73 11.56
N ALA A 214 -2.71 13.36 12.72
CA ALA A 214 -3.48 13.05 13.93
C ALA A 214 -4.30 14.25 14.41
N THR A 215 -3.81 15.47 14.21
CA THR A 215 -4.56 16.70 14.52
C THR A 215 -5.79 16.84 13.60
N VAL A 216 -5.63 16.59 12.30
CA VAL A 216 -6.75 16.55 11.34
C VAL A 216 -7.71 15.42 11.70
N ALA A 217 -7.19 14.24 12.03
CA ALA A 217 -7.97 13.07 12.39
C ALA A 217 -8.73 13.24 13.71
N ALA A 218 -8.24 14.08 14.62
CA ALA A 218 -8.95 14.57 15.81
C ALA A 218 -9.94 15.71 15.51
N ALA A 219 -10.32 15.87 14.24
CA ALA A 219 -11.38 16.74 13.75
C ALA A 219 -11.14 18.25 13.89
N SER A 220 -9.89 18.71 13.69
CA SER A 220 -9.54 20.14 13.67
C SER A 220 -10.35 20.96 12.67
N PHE A 221 -10.72 20.35 11.53
CA PHE A 221 -11.57 20.93 10.49
C PHE A 221 -13.00 21.26 10.94
N LEU A 222 -13.45 20.81 12.13
CA LEU A 222 -14.78 21.16 12.67
C LEU A 222 -14.85 22.58 13.25
N THR A 223 -13.72 23.16 13.61
CA THR A 223 -13.67 24.46 14.32
C THR A 223 -12.97 25.55 13.53
N LYS A 224 -12.15 25.19 12.54
CA LYS A 224 -11.48 26.13 11.65
C LYS A 224 -12.40 26.60 10.54
N GLU A 225 -12.26 27.85 10.15
CA GLU A 225 -12.88 28.44 8.96
C GLU A 225 -11.81 29.12 8.11
N PRO A 226 -12.03 29.30 6.79
CA PRO A 226 -11.13 30.11 5.98
C PRO A 226 -11.00 31.54 6.56
N PRO A 227 -9.79 32.14 6.62
CA PRO A 227 -8.56 31.74 5.93
C PRO A 227 -7.65 30.76 6.70
N ALA A 228 -8.09 30.21 7.84
CA ALA A 228 -7.30 29.21 8.58
C ALA A 228 -7.31 27.84 7.88
N ILE A 229 -8.40 27.52 7.17
CA ILE A 229 -8.47 26.42 6.21
C ILE A 229 -7.82 26.86 4.89
N LYS A 230 -6.92 26.02 4.36
CA LYS A 230 -6.20 26.27 3.11
C LYS A 230 -6.15 24.99 2.27
N GLY A 231 -6.42 25.08 0.98
CA GLY A 231 -6.20 23.99 0.02
C GLY A 231 -4.86 24.19 -0.67
N THR A 232 -3.75 23.85 -0.02
CA THR A 232 -2.40 24.02 -0.58
C THR A 232 -1.82 22.69 -1.07
N GLY A 233 -0.66 22.74 -1.72
CA GLY A 233 0.12 21.56 -2.08
C GLY A 233 0.61 20.72 -0.90
N TYR A 234 0.49 21.21 0.34
CA TYR A 234 0.83 20.44 1.53
C TYR A 234 -0.28 19.45 1.87
N VAL A 235 0.08 18.18 2.05
CA VAL A 235 -0.88 17.08 2.20
C VAL A 235 -1.84 17.24 3.37
N VAL A 236 -1.39 17.80 4.50
CA VAL A 236 -2.22 18.00 5.69
C VAL A 236 -3.25 19.09 5.46
N ASP A 237 -2.85 20.20 4.84
CA ASP A 237 -3.72 21.32 4.48
C ASP A 237 -4.82 20.86 3.52
N ALA A 238 -4.45 20.15 2.45
CA ALA A 238 -5.40 19.64 1.46
C ALA A 238 -6.43 18.68 2.06
N LEU A 239 -5.99 17.76 2.93
CA LEU A 239 -6.87 16.84 3.64
C LEU A 239 -7.83 17.58 4.59
N GLU A 240 -7.31 18.54 5.38
CA GLU A 240 -8.12 19.35 6.28
C GLU A 240 -9.17 20.17 5.53
N ALA A 241 -8.80 20.74 4.37
CA ALA A 241 -9.69 21.50 3.50
C ALA A 241 -10.80 20.66 2.89
N ALA A 242 -10.49 19.45 2.41
CA ALA A 242 -11.50 18.53 1.88
C ALA A 242 -12.53 18.12 2.95
N LEU A 243 -12.08 17.86 4.19
CA LEU A 243 -12.95 17.53 5.31
C LEU A 243 -13.76 18.74 5.80
N TRP A 244 -13.19 19.94 5.76
CA TRP A 244 -13.94 21.18 5.99
C TRP A 244 -15.05 21.38 4.94
N ALA A 245 -14.77 21.14 3.65
CA ALA A 245 -15.77 21.24 2.60
C ALA A 245 -16.93 20.24 2.81
N LEU A 246 -16.61 18.99 3.19
CA LEU A 246 -17.61 17.98 3.56
C LEU A 246 -18.43 18.39 4.78
N ARG A 247 -17.80 18.99 5.79
CA ARG A 247 -18.51 19.50 6.97
C ARG A 247 -19.41 20.69 6.67
N SER A 248 -19.07 21.49 5.66
CA SER A 248 -19.71 22.78 5.42
C SER A 248 -20.87 22.71 4.41
N THR A 249 -21.11 21.55 3.82
CA THR A 249 -22.04 21.40 2.69
C THR A 249 -22.80 20.07 2.73
N ASP A 250 -24.01 20.06 2.18
CA ASP A 250 -24.90 18.89 2.19
C ASP A 250 -24.98 18.16 0.84
N THR A 251 -24.42 18.75 -0.23
CA THR A 251 -24.46 18.19 -1.58
C THR A 251 -23.07 18.12 -2.18
N PHE A 252 -22.86 17.14 -3.06
CA PHE A 252 -21.62 16.96 -3.81
C PHE A 252 -21.18 18.26 -4.52
N GLU A 253 -22.11 18.89 -5.25
CA GLU A 253 -21.84 20.13 -5.98
C GLU A 253 -21.38 21.25 -5.05
N ALA A 254 -22.12 21.49 -3.96
CA ALA A 254 -21.81 22.58 -3.05
C ALA A 254 -20.43 22.40 -2.43
N GLY A 255 -20.03 21.17 -2.07
CA GLY A 255 -18.73 20.93 -1.46
C GLY A 255 -17.57 20.95 -2.45
N VAL A 256 -17.75 20.48 -3.70
CA VAL A 256 -16.74 20.69 -4.76
C VAL A 256 -16.52 22.19 -4.94
N LEU A 257 -17.59 22.97 -5.09
CA LEU A 257 -17.47 24.41 -5.25
C LEU A 257 -16.87 25.09 -4.00
N ALA A 258 -17.15 24.61 -2.79
CA ALA A 258 -16.53 25.12 -1.57
C ALA A 258 -15.01 24.86 -1.54
N ALA A 259 -14.58 23.65 -1.92
CA ALA A 259 -13.17 23.28 -2.02
C ALA A 259 -12.44 24.11 -3.09
N VAL A 260 -12.97 24.16 -4.32
CA VAL A 260 -12.38 24.90 -5.45
C VAL A 260 -12.22 26.39 -5.15
N ASN A 261 -13.22 27.00 -4.49
CA ASN A 261 -13.18 28.43 -4.18
C ASN A 261 -12.24 28.78 -3.00
N LEU A 262 -11.51 27.81 -2.44
CA LEU A 262 -10.32 28.09 -1.63
C LEU A 262 -9.15 28.59 -2.47
N GLY A 263 -9.11 28.29 -3.78
CA GLY A 263 -8.00 28.63 -4.66
C GLY A 263 -6.75 27.82 -4.33
N ASP A 264 -5.58 28.40 -4.63
CA ASP A 264 -4.26 27.79 -4.43
C ASP A 264 -4.15 26.46 -5.21
N ASP A 265 -4.20 25.31 -4.51
CA ASP A 265 -4.17 23.97 -5.10
C ASP A 265 -5.60 23.41 -5.18
N ALA A 266 -6.37 24.01 -6.10
CA ALA A 266 -7.83 23.94 -6.12
C ALA A 266 -8.37 22.65 -6.75
N ASP A 267 -7.70 22.12 -7.78
CA ASP A 267 -7.96 20.82 -8.38
C ASP A 267 -7.73 19.70 -7.38
N THR A 268 -6.55 19.62 -6.76
CA THR A 268 -6.24 18.54 -5.81
C THR A 268 -7.18 18.56 -4.62
N THR A 269 -7.43 19.74 -4.02
CA THR A 269 -8.34 19.85 -2.88
C THR A 269 -9.76 19.39 -3.26
N ALA A 270 -10.22 19.72 -4.46
CA ALA A 270 -11.53 19.32 -4.96
C ALA A 270 -11.59 17.84 -5.37
N ALA A 271 -10.51 17.26 -5.89
CA ALA A 271 -10.39 15.85 -6.20
C ALA A 271 -10.43 14.99 -4.93
N ILE A 272 -9.72 15.40 -3.87
CA ILE A 272 -9.77 14.75 -2.55
C ILE A 272 -11.18 14.80 -1.98
N TYR A 273 -11.82 15.98 -1.99
CA TYR A 273 -13.23 16.10 -1.60
C TYR A 273 -14.13 15.19 -2.46
N GLY A 274 -13.95 15.23 -3.78
CA GLY A 274 -14.76 14.52 -4.76
C GLY A 274 -14.74 13.01 -4.58
N GLN A 275 -13.59 12.44 -4.22
CA GLN A 275 -13.48 11.02 -3.86
C GLN A 275 -14.39 10.65 -2.68
N LEU A 276 -14.32 11.42 -1.60
CA LEU A 276 -15.06 11.11 -0.38
C LEU A 276 -16.55 11.40 -0.51
N ALA A 277 -16.90 12.58 -1.03
CA ALA A 277 -18.29 12.97 -1.29
C ALA A 277 -18.93 12.04 -2.33
N GLY A 278 -18.19 11.63 -3.35
CA GLY A 278 -18.62 10.64 -4.33
C GLY A 278 -18.92 9.27 -3.71
N ALA A 279 -18.07 8.80 -2.78
CA ALA A 279 -18.32 7.58 -2.02
C ALA A 279 -19.56 7.69 -1.08
N ILE A 280 -19.87 8.90 -0.60
CA ILE A 280 -21.02 9.18 0.28
C ILE A 280 -22.33 9.26 -0.50
N HIS A 281 -22.35 10.04 -1.57
CA HIS A 281 -23.57 10.35 -2.33
C HIS A 281 -23.83 9.39 -3.49
N GLY A 282 -22.81 8.64 -3.92
CA GLY A 282 -22.85 7.83 -5.14
C GLY A 282 -22.76 8.67 -6.40
N ALA A 283 -22.63 8.01 -7.56
CA ALA A 283 -22.59 8.70 -8.85
C ALA A 283 -23.87 9.49 -9.12
N ASP A 284 -25.02 9.01 -8.63
CA ASP A 284 -26.31 9.72 -8.73
C ASP A 284 -26.34 11.06 -7.96
N GLY A 285 -25.40 11.26 -7.02
CA GLY A 285 -25.26 12.51 -6.28
C GLY A 285 -24.44 13.58 -7.02
N ILE A 286 -23.73 13.20 -8.08
CA ILE A 286 -22.92 14.13 -8.89
C ILE A 286 -23.83 14.83 -9.90
N PRO A 287 -23.73 16.16 -10.09
CA PRO A 287 -24.53 16.87 -11.08
C PRO A 287 -24.43 16.24 -12.46
N GLN A 288 -25.58 15.86 -13.03
CA GLN A 288 -25.63 15.20 -14.34
C GLN A 288 -24.95 16.06 -15.43
N GLN A 289 -25.12 17.37 -15.36
CA GLN A 289 -24.48 18.34 -16.25
C GLN A 289 -22.94 18.35 -16.20
N TRP A 290 -22.34 17.92 -15.08
CA TRP A 290 -20.89 17.76 -14.97
C TRP A 290 -20.46 16.42 -15.57
N LEU A 291 -21.19 15.36 -15.25
CA LEU A 291 -20.93 14.03 -15.83
C LEU A 291 -21.06 14.03 -17.36
N ASP A 292 -22.00 14.79 -17.92
CA ASP A 292 -22.20 14.89 -19.38
C ASP A 292 -21.05 15.63 -20.09
N LYS A 293 -20.30 16.47 -19.37
CA LYS A 293 -19.12 17.18 -19.87
C LYS A 293 -17.82 16.40 -19.62
N LEU A 294 -17.79 15.54 -18.60
CA LEU A 294 -16.59 14.90 -18.10
C LEU A 294 -15.93 14.03 -19.18
N VAL A 295 -14.68 14.34 -19.50
CA VAL A 295 -13.88 13.57 -20.45
C VAL A 295 -13.68 12.16 -19.90
N MET A 296 -13.85 11.15 -20.76
CA MET A 296 -13.67 9.73 -20.44
C MET A 296 -14.60 9.19 -19.33
N ARG A 297 -15.79 9.78 -19.15
CA ARG A 297 -16.80 9.32 -18.18
C ARG A 297 -17.06 7.82 -18.24
N ASP A 298 -17.19 7.26 -19.44
CA ASP A 298 -17.55 5.86 -19.64
C ASP A 298 -16.40 4.93 -19.21
N GLU A 299 -15.16 5.27 -19.56
CA GLU A 299 -13.95 4.56 -19.16
C GLU A 299 -13.74 4.62 -17.63
N ILE A 300 -13.91 5.80 -17.03
CA ILE A 300 -13.84 5.98 -15.57
C ILE A 300 -14.91 5.12 -14.88
N THR A 301 -16.13 5.10 -15.42
CA THR A 301 -17.23 4.28 -14.89
C THR A 301 -16.91 2.79 -14.99
N ALA A 302 -16.36 2.35 -16.13
CA ALA A 302 -15.98 0.96 -16.35
C ALA A 302 -14.85 0.50 -15.40
N LEU A 303 -13.85 1.35 -15.14
CA LEU A 303 -12.80 1.05 -14.17
C LEU A 303 -13.35 0.99 -12.73
N ALA A 304 -14.27 1.88 -12.37
CA ALA A 304 -14.93 1.81 -11.06
C ALA A 304 -15.74 0.53 -10.88
N ASP A 305 -16.43 0.07 -11.93
CA ASP A 305 -17.13 -1.22 -11.94
C ASP A 305 -16.16 -2.40 -11.84
N ALA A 306 -15.04 -2.37 -12.54
CA ALA A 306 -14.00 -3.40 -12.46
C ALA A 306 -13.37 -3.47 -11.06
N LEU A 307 -13.12 -2.33 -10.42
CA LEU A 307 -12.68 -2.26 -9.03
C LEU A 307 -13.73 -2.81 -8.06
N PHE A 308 -15.02 -2.62 -8.35
CA PHE A 308 -16.10 -3.24 -7.58
C PHE A 308 -16.03 -4.77 -7.67
N GLU A 309 -15.90 -5.34 -8.87
CA GLU A 309 -15.73 -6.79 -9.04
C GLU A 309 -14.46 -7.31 -8.34
N LEU A 310 -13.34 -6.59 -8.49
CA LEU A 310 -12.09 -6.93 -7.81
C LEU A 310 -12.28 -6.94 -6.30
N SER A 311 -12.98 -5.96 -5.72
CA SER A 311 -13.21 -5.90 -4.27
C SER A 311 -13.98 -7.09 -3.71
N GLN A 312 -14.70 -7.84 -4.57
CA GLN A 312 -15.40 -9.06 -4.17
C GLN A 312 -14.50 -10.31 -4.17
N THR A 313 -13.39 -10.25 -4.90
CA THR A 313 -12.55 -11.42 -5.23
C THR A 313 -11.10 -11.27 -4.77
N ILE A 314 -10.67 -10.06 -4.43
CA ILE A 314 -9.29 -9.75 -4.05
C ILE A 314 -8.85 -10.59 -2.85
N SER A 315 -7.72 -11.28 -2.99
CA SER A 315 -7.10 -12.03 -1.92
C SER A 315 -6.14 -11.14 -1.13
N LEU A 316 -6.10 -11.31 0.19
CA LEU A 316 -5.13 -10.63 1.06
C LEU A 316 -3.83 -11.41 1.22
N ASP A 317 -3.86 -12.71 0.92
CA ASP A 317 -2.64 -13.46 0.70
C ASP A 317 -1.97 -12.83 -0.52
N GLY A 318 -0.66 -12.56 -0.45
CA GLY A 318 0.12 -11.99 -1.56
C GLY A 318 -0.02 -12.82 -2.86
N PRO A 319 0.71 -12.47 -3.94
CA PRO A 319 0.57 -13.20 -5.21
C PRO A 319 0.55 -14.69 -4.93
N ALA A 320 -0.51 -15.36 -5.43
CA ALA A 320 -0.92 -16.69 -5.02
C ALA A 320 0.30 -17.57 -4.72
N VAL A 321 0.36 -18.15 -3.52
CA VAL A 321 1.42 -19.09 -3.12
C VAL A 321 1.74 -19.95 -4.32
N SER A 322 2.98 -19.84 -4.79
CA SER A 322 3.42 -20.59 -5.96
C SER A 322 3.07 -22.05 -5.73
N THR A 323 2.27 -22.63 -6.63
CA THR A 323 1.96 -24.07 -6.60
C THR A 323 3.17 -24.92 -6.99
N ALA A 324 4.31 -24.28 -7.25
CA ALA A 324 5.57 -24.95 -7.42
C ALA A 324 5.93 -25.74 -6.15
N PRO A 325 6.38 -27.00 -6.31
CA PRO A 325 6.79 -27.80 -5.17
C PRO A 325 7.94 -27.12 -4.42
N LEU A 326 7.80 -27.03 -3.10
CA LEU A 326 8.81 -26.41 -2.24
C LEU A 326 10.14 -27.18 -2.32
N PRO A 327 11.30 -26.50 -2.35
CA PRO A 327 12.58 -27.20 -2.48
C PRO A 327 12.95 -27.95 -1.18
N GLY A 328 13.13 -29.27 -1.28
CA GLY A 328 13.66 -30.10 -0.20
C GLY A 328 12.72 -30.21 1.01
N ASP A 329 13.28 -30.10 2.22
CA ASP A 329 12.55 -30.16 3.50
C ASP A 329 11.96 -28.79 3.91
N SER A 330 11.64 -27.94 2.94
CA SER A 330 11.07 -26.62 3.19
C SER A 330 9.57 -26.67 3.43
N PHE A 331 9.06 -25.76 4.26
CA PHE A 331 7.65 -25.66 4.61
C PHE A 331 7.28 -24.20 4.89
N TRP A 332 6.02 -23.84 4.68
CA TRP A 332 5.50 -22.53 5.06
C TRP A 332 5.35 -22.45 6.58
N ALA A 333 6.01 -21.48 7.20
CA ALA A 333 5.77 -21.11 8.59
C ALA A 333 4.61 -20.12 8.70
N ILE A 334 4.53 -19.20 7.73
CA ILE A 334 3.36 -18.36 7.49
C ILE A 334 3.11 -18.42 5.99
N GLU A 335 1.95 -18.93 5.61
CA GLU A 335 1.56 -19.14 4.22
C GLU A 335 1.78 -17.88 3.39
N GLY A 336 2.45 -18.01 2.24
CA GLY A 336 2.71 -16.94 1.29
C GLY A 336 3.64 -15.81 1.73
N SER A 337 4.27 -15.89 2.90
CA SER A 337 5.14 -14.79 3.39
C SER A 337 6.41 -15.26 4.11
N VAL A 338 6.36 -16.35 4.87
CA VAL A 338 7.53 -16.89 5.58
C VAL A 338 7.67 -18.38 5.31
N LEU A 339 8.64 -18.72 4.48
CA LEU A 339 9.10 -20.07 4.23
C LEU A 339 10.26 -20.41 5.16
N ALA A 340 10.42 -21.68 5.52
CA ALA A 340 11.53 -22.12 6.33
C ALA A 340 12.02 -23.50 5.94
N GLY A 341 13.29 -23.79 6.19
CA GLY A 341 13.88 -25.06 5.76
C GLY A 341 15.38 -25.18 5.99
N PRO A 342 16.01 -26.22 5.42
CA PRO A 342 17.44 -26.46 5.50
C PRO A 342 18.24 -25.50 4.61
N TYR A 343 19.56 -25.50 4.78
CA TYR A 343 20.46 -24.64 4.00
C TYR A 343 20.22 -24.81 2.48
N PRO A 344 20.06 -23.71 1.72
CA PRO A 344 19.64 -23.78 0.31
C PRO A 344 20.75 -24.23 -0.64
N GLY A 345 22.00 -24.26 -0.18
CA GLY A 345 23.13 -24.81 -0.93
C GLY A 345 23.07 -26.33 -1.15
N ALA A 346 24.07 -26.84 -1.89
CA ALA A 346 24.24 -28.25 -2.18
C ALA A 346 25.73 -28.60 -2.38
N PRO A 347 26.11 -29.90 -2.32
CA PRO A 347 27.47 -30.35 -2.57
C PRO A 347 27.98 -30.02 -3.98
N THR A 348 27.09 -30.01 -4.97
CA THR A 348 27.43 -29.61 -6.35
C THR A 348 26.80 -28.27 -6.72
N ARG A 349 27.49 -27.51 -7.57
CA ARG A 349 26.99 -26.22 -8.07
C ARG A 349 25.66 -26.36 -8.80
N ALA A 350 25.49 -27.38 -9.63
CA ALA A 350 24.27 -27.59 -10.41
C ALA A 350 23.05 -27.85 -9.50
N GLU A 351 23.22 -28.64 -8.44
CA GLU A 351 22.15 -28.87 -7.46
C GLU A 351 21.82 -27.61 -6.66
N ALA A 352 22.83 -26.80 -6.31
CA ALA A 352 22.63 -25.53 -5.62
C ALA A 352 21.89 -24.53 -6.52
N GLU A 353 22.27 -24.43 -7.80
CA GLU A 353 21.59 -23.61 -8.79
C GLU A 353 20.12 -24.02 -8.92
N ALA A 354 19.83 -25.32 -9.08
CA ALA A 354 18.46 -25.81 -9.20
C ALA A 354 17.60 -25.54 -7.95
N LYS A 355 18.18 -25.66 -6.74
CA LYS A 355 17.45 -25.35 -5.49
C LYS A 355 17.15 -23.87 -5.36
N LEU A 356 18.13 -23.00 -5.59
CA LEU A 356 17.96 -21.55 -5.49
C LEU A 356 16.97 -21.05 -6.54
N ASP A 357 17.06 -21.57 -7.76
CA ASP A 357 16.10 -21.31 -8.84
C ASP A 357 14.67 -21.69 -8.44
N ALA A 358 14.49 -22.83 -7.77
CA ALA A 358 13.20 -23.27 -7.27
C ALA A 358 12.66 -22.41 -6.11
N PHE A 359 13.52 -21.89 -5.22
CA PHE A 359 13.09 -20.92 -4.21
C PHE A 359 12.64 -19.60 -4.84
N LEU A 360 13.39 -19.09 -5.82
CA LEU A 360 13.01 -17.89 -6.57
C LEU A 360 11.70 -18.12 -7.34
N ALA A 361 11.49 -19.31 -7.92
CA ALA A 361 10.23 -19.70 -8.55
C ALA A 361 9.06 -19.83 -7.55
N ALA A 362 9.36 -20.10 -6.28
CA ALA A 362 8.40 -20.09 -5.20
C ALA A 362 8.11 -18.67 -4.66
N GLY A 363 8.72 -17.63 -5.24
CA GLY A 363 8.52 -16.23 -4.88
C GLY A 363 9.45 -15.72 -3.77
N VAL A 364 10.39 -16.53 -3.27
CA VAL A 364 11.33 -16.13 -2.21
C VAL A 364 12.27 -15.04 -2.72
N THR A 365 12.28 -13.89 -2.04
CA THR A 365 13.14 -12.74 -2.37
C THR A 365 14.09 -12.35 -1.24
N CYS A 366 13.85 -12.79 0.00
CA CYS A 366 14.76 -12.56 1.13
C CYS A 366 15.22 -13.88 1.77
N PHE A 367 16.52 -14.15 1.73
CA PHE A 367 17.12 -15.35 2.33
C PHE A 367 17.79 -14.99 3.66
N LEU A 368 17.13 -15.35 4.76
CA LEU A 368 17.62 -15.12 6.12
C LEU A 368 18.44 -16.31 6.61
N ASP A 369 19.75 -16.12 6.65
CA ASP A 369 20.76 -17.12 6.97
C ASP A 369 21.17 -17.05 8.46
N LEU A 370 20.78 -18.08 9.21
CA LEU A 370 21.10 -18.21 10.64
C LEU A 370 22.44 -18.91 10.90
N THR A 371 23.20 -19.26 9.86
CA THR A 371 24.51 -19.91 9.98
C THR A 371 25.64 -18.90 10.19
N GLU A 372 26.70 -19.34 10.88
CA GLU A 372 27.93 -18.57 11.04
C GLU A 372 28.74 -18.59 9.74
N ALA A 373 29.50 -17.52 9.49
CA ALA A 373 30.38 -17.46 8.33
C ALA A 373 31.45 -18.57 8.44
N GLY A 374 31.52 -19.44 7.42
CA GLY A 374 32.47 -20.54 7.43
C GLY A 374 32.06 -21.73 8.30
N GLU A 375 30.79 -21.80 8.74
CA GLU A 375 30.21 -22.97 9.42
C GLU A 375 30.12 -24.17 8.44
N GLY A 376 31.27 -24.80 8.18
CA GLY A 376 31.45 -26.16 7.65
C GLY A 376 31.48 -26.36 6.13
N PRO A 377 32.57 -26.91 5.56
CA PRO A 377 32.45 -27.81 4.40
C PRO A 377 31.47 -28.96 4.73
N PRO A 378 30.65 -29.40 3.77
CA PRO A 378 30.84 -29.21 2.34
C PRO A 378 30.02 -28.09 1.69
N LEU A 379 29.35 -27.19 2.44
CA LEU A 379 28.45 -26.22 1.80
C LEU A 379 29.20 -24.95 1.38
N GLN A 380 29.22 -24.72 0.06
CA GLN A 380 29.75 -23.50 -0.53
C GLN A 380 28.80 -22.32 -0.22
N PRO A 381 29.31 -21.10 0.00
CA PRO A 381 28.50 -19.90 0.01
C PRO A 381 27.63 -19.82 -1.25
N TYR A 382 26.36 -19.44 -1.09
CA TYR A 382 25.39 -19.40 -2.18
C TYR A 382 24.96 -17.98 -2.54
N ASP A 383 25.42 -16.97 -1.83
CA ASP A 383 25.08 -15.55 -2.00
C ASP A 383 25.42 -15.04 -3.40
N ASP A 384 26.65 -15.29 -3.89
CA ASP A 384 27.04 -14.94 -5.27
C ASP A 384 26.17 -15.67 -6.32
N LEU A 385 25.83 -16.92 -6.02
CA LEU A 385 25.05 -17.77 -6.91
C LEU A 385 23.58 -17.32 -6.97
N LEU A 386 23.01 -16.97 -5.83
CA LEU A 386 21.66 -16.43 -5.68
C LEU A 386 21.53 -15.13 -6.46
N ALA A 387 22.45 -14.18 -6.29
CA ALA A 387 22.44 -12.91 -6.99
C ALA A 387 22.48 -13.11 -8.52
N LYS A 388 23.30 -14.06 -8.99
CA LYS A 388 23.37 -14.43 -10.40
C LYS A 388 22.03 -14.97 -10.93
N ILE A 389 21.45 -15.97 -10.26
CA ILE A 389 20.20 -16.62 -10.73
C ILE A 389 19.03 -15.63 -10.66
N ALA A 390 18.95 -14.81 -9.62
CA ALA A 390 17.93 -13.77 -9.50
C ALA A 390 18.01 -12.80 -10.69
N THR A 391 19.22 -12.33 -11.02
CA THR A 391 19.46 -11.47 -12.18
C THR A 391 19.04 -12.14 -13.49
N GLU A 392 19.39 -13.41 -13.70
CA GLU A 392 19.00 -14.18 -14.89
C GLU A 392 17.49 -14.36 -15.02
N ARG A 393 16.76 -14.39 -13.89
CA ARG A 393 15.29 -14.43 -13.85
C ARG A 393 14.61 -13.06 -13.99
N GLY A 394 15.36 -11.97 -14.00
CA GLY A 394 14.79 -10.62 -13.97
C GLY A 394 14.10 -10.28 -12.64
N THR A 395 14.52 -10.92 -11.53
CA THR A 395 14.07 -10.60 -10.18
C THR A 395 15.22 -10.10 -9.31
N SER A 396 14.91 -9.49 -8.18
CA SER A 396 15.88 -9.24 -7.11
C SER A 396 15.72 -10.30 -6.01
N ALA A 397 16.84 -10.67 -5.39
CA ALA A 397 16.84 -11.43 -4.16
C ALA A 397 18.03 -11.01 -3.30
N ARG A 398 17.82 -10.91 -1.99
CA ARG A 398 18.86 -10.51 -1.04
C ARG A 398 19.15 -11.64 -0.04
N HIS A 399 20.42 -11.72 0.34
CA HIS A 399 20.92 -12.60 1.39
C HIS A 399 21.23 -11.77 2.63
N VAL A 400 20.70 -12.18 3.78
CA VAL A 400 20.90 -11.51 5.07
C VAL A 400 21.37 -12.55 6.07
N ARG A 401 22.59 -12.40 6.59
CA ARG A 401 23.11 -13.29 7.63
C ARG A 401 22.88 -12.70 9.02
N MET A 402 22.16 -13.44 9.86
CA MET A 402 21.92 -13.13 11.28
C MET A 402 22.21 -14.38 12.10
N ALA A 403 23.51 -14.64 12.29
CA ALA A 403 23.98 -15.91 12.80
C ALA A 403 23.54 -16.17 14.25
N ILE A 404 23.09 -17.41 14.49
CA ILE A 404 22.92 -17.97 15.83
C ILE A 404 23.96 -19.10 15.95
N PRO A 405 24.78 -19.13 17.02
CA PRO A 405 25.75 -20.21 17.22
C PRO A 405 25.06 -21.57 17.19
N ASP A 406 25.71 -22.56 16.57
CA ASP A 406 25.09 -23.87 16.38
C ASP A 406 24.66 -24.51 17.72
N VAL A 407 23.56 -25.26 17.67
CA VAL A 407 22.88 -25.90 18.82
C VAL A 407 22.55 -24.99 20.02
N SER A 408 22.73 -23.68 19.88
CA SER A 408 22.59 -22.70 20.96
C SER A 408 21.36 -21.81 20.75
N VAL A 409 21.14 -20.89 21.69
CA VAL A 409 20.21 -19.76 21.57
C VAL A 409 20.98 -18.46 21.38
N THR A 410 20.29 -17.42 20.94
CA THR A 410 20.84 -16.06 20.89
C THR A 410 20.33 -15.22 22.07
N THR A 411 20.76 -13.97 22.17
CA THR A 411 20.21 -13.05 23.17
C THR A 411 18.81 -12.57 22.78
N PRO A 412 17.93 -12.21 23.73
CA PRO A 412 16.62 -11.66 23.38
C PRO A 412 16.68 -10.40 22.51
N ALA A 413 17.67 -9.54 22.70
CA ALA A 413 17.86 -8.35 21.86
C ALA A 413 18.15 -8.75 20.40
N HIS A 414 19.05 -9.72 20.18
CA HIS A 414 19.36 -10.20 18.84
C HIS A 414 18.17 -10.94 18.21
N MET A 415 17.44 -11.74 18.98
CA MET A 415 16.22 -12.38 18.49
C MET A 415 15.19 -11.34 18.03
N ARG A 416 14.98 -10.24 18.77
CA ARG A 416 14.11 -9.15 18.30
C ARG A 416 14.58 -8.59 16.96
N THR A 417 15.87 -8.31 16.80
CA THR A 417 16.41 -7.83 15.51
C THR A 417 16.12 -8.82 14.37
N ILE A 418 16.20 -10.13 14.63
CA ILE A 418 15.84 -11.16 13.64
C ILE A 418 14.36 -11.06 13.27
N LEU A 419 13.47 -10.97 14.26
CA LEU A 419 12.02 -10.90 14.05
C LEU A 419 11.61 -9.60 13.36
N ASP A 420 12.21 -8.47 13.74
CA ASP A 420 12.05 -7.17 13.08
C ASP A 420 12.48 -7.25 11.61
N THR A 421 13.60 -7.93 11.32
CA THR A 421 14.07 -8.12 9.94
C THR A 421 13.08 -8.94 9.11
N ILE A 422 12.49 -10.00 9.68
CA ILE A 422 11.43 -10.79 9.03
C ILE A 422 10.18 -9.93 8.82
N GLY A 423 9.75 -9.20 9.85
CA GLY A 423 8.56 -8.35 9.80
C GLY A 423 8.67 -7.24 8.75
N MET A 424 9.82 -6.56 8.69
CA MET A 424 10.11 -5.54 7.68
C MET A 424 10.12 -6.12 6.27
N ALA A 425 10.80 -7.25 6.05
CA ALA A 425 10.83 -7.91 4.74
C ALA A 425 9.42 -8.28 4.26
N VAL A 426 8.62 -8.91 5.13
CA VAL A 426 7.22 -9.25 4.81
C VAL A 426 6.37 -8.00 4.57
N ALA A 427 6.56 -6.93 5.35
CA ALA A 427 5.88 -5.66 5.15
C ALA A 427 6.28 -4.97 3.83
N GLU A 428 7.47 -5.25 3.31
CA GLU A 428 7.95 -4.81 1.99
C GLU A 428 7.43 -5.69 0.85
N GLY A 429 6.60 -6.70 1.14
CA GLY A 429 6.07 -7.64 0.17
C GLY A 429 7.05 -8.75 -0.21
N GLU A 430 8.18 -8.87 0.49
CA GLU A 430 9.12 -9.97 0.27
C GLU A 430 8.59 -11.27 0.87
N THR A 431 8.84 -12.37 0.16
CA THR A 431 8.73 -13.70 0.77
C THR A 431 10.07 -14.06 1.40
N VAL A 432 10.06 -14.31 2.71
CA VAL A 432 11.26 -14.58 3.50
C VAL A 432 11.48 -16.08 3.60
N TYR A 433 12.70 -16.54 3.30
CA TYR A 433 13.16 -17.88 3.59
C TYR A 433 14.11 -17.89 4.78
N VAL A 434 13.63 -18.40 5.92
CA VAL A 434 14.41 -18.54 7.16
C VAL A 434 15.05 -19.91 7.21
N HIS A 435 16.38 -19.97 7.24
CA HIS A 435 17.09 -21.25 7.27
C HIS A 435 18.27 -21.28 8.23
N CYS A 436 18.62 -22.50 8.61
CA CYS A 436 19.89 -22.85 9.22
C CYS A 436 20.38 -24.13 8.53
N TRP A 437 21.43 -24.77 9.04
CA TRP A 437 21.95 -25.99 8.41
C TRP A 437 20.87 -27.05 8.14
N GLY A 438 20.10 -27.40 9.18
CA GLY A 438 19.09 -28.45 9.10
C GLY A 438 17.66 -27.96 8.97
N GLY A 439 17.38 -26.67 9.15
CA GLY A 439 16.01 -26.15 9.26
C GLY A 439 15.29 -26.58 10.54
N ILE A 440 16.02 -26.92 11.61
CA ILE A 440 15.46 -27.56 12.83
C ILE A 440 15.62 -26.68 14.07
N GLY A 441 16.85 -26.61 14.60
CA GLY A 441 17.14 -25.95 15.88
C GLY A 441 16.95 -24.45 15.79
N ARG A 442 17.94 -23.75 15.22
CA ARG A 442 17.95 -22.28 15.07
C ARG A 442 16.71 -21.75 14.33
N THR A 443 16.37 -22.37 13.19
CA THR A 443 15.15 -22.06 12.44
C THR A 443 13.91 -22.23 13.31
N GLY A 444 13.76 -23.36 14.01
CA GLY A 444 12.62 -23.59 14.90
C GLY A 444 12.55 -22.59 16.04
N THR A 445 13.69 -22.16 16.59
CA THR A 445 13.74 -21.13 17.65
C THR A 445 13.20 -19.80 17.13
N VAL A 446 13.68 -19.35 15.97
CA VAL A 446 13.22 -18.08 15.35
C VAL A 446 11.73 -18.14 15.02
N LEU A 447 11.27 -19.20 14.36
CA LEU A 447 9.86 -19.37 14.03
C LEU A 447 8.98 -19.47 15.28
N GLY A 448 9.46 -20.12 16.33
CA GLY A 448 8.78 -20.20 17.61
C GLY A 448 8.56 -18.82 18.21
N CYS A 449 9.60 -18.00 18.31
CA CYS A 449 9.47 -16.63 18.81
C CYS A 449 8.56 -15.77 17.91
N LEU A 450 8.62 -15.94 16.58
CA LEU A 450 7.73 -15.25 15.64
C LEU A 450 6.25 -15.58 15.88
N LEU A 451 5.92 -16.86 16.10
CA LEU A 451 4.55 -17.29 16.41
C LEU A 451 4.07 -16.79 17.77
N ARG A 452 4.98 -16.72 18.75
CA ARG A 452 4.73 -16.15 20.08
C ARG A 452 4.41 -14.65 20.00
N GLU A 453 5.10 -13.88 19.16
CA GLU A 453 4.77 -12.46 18.90
C GLU A 453 3.41 -12.27 18.24
N ARG A 454 2.94 -13.28 17.51
CA ARG A 454 1.60 -13.30 16.91
C ARG A 454 0.51 -13.82 17.87
N GLY A 455 0.83 -13.94 19.16
CA GLY A 455 -0.13 -14.25 20.22
C GLY A 455 -0.34 -15.74 20.50
N MET A 456 0.42 -16.65 19.88
CA MET A 456 0.27 -18.09 20.10
C MET A 456 0.78 -18.51 21.49
N GLY A 457 0.07 -19.42 22.16
CA GLY A 457 0.50 -19.98 23.44
C GLY A 457 1.83 -20.76 23.33
N ALA A 458 2.58 -20.93 24.42
CA ALA A 458 3.89 -21.59 24.39
C ALA A 458 3.80 -23.07 23.96
N GLU A 459 2.93 -23.84 24.61
CA GLU A 459 2.69 -25.24 24.28
C GLU A 459 2.10 -25.39 22.86
N GLU A 460 1.17 -24.51 22.51
CA GLU A 460 0.55 -24.42 21.19
C GLU A 460 1.60 -24.16 20.10
N THR A 461 2.55 -23.25 20.35
CA THR A 461 3.64 -22.91 19.43
C THR A 461 4.49 -24.15 19.10
N LEU A 462 4.92 -24.89 20.13
CA LEU A 462 5.73 -26.09 19.92
C LEU A 462 4.94 -27.21 19.22
N ALA A 463 3.64 -27.34 19.50
CA ALA A 463 2.77 -28.27 18.78
C ALA A 463 2.59 -27.86 17.31
N HIS A 464 2.41 -26.57 17.05
CA HIS A 464 2.24 -26.03 15.71
C HIS A 464 3.51 -26.22 14.86
N LEU A 465 4.70 -25.91 15.40
CA LEU A 465 5.98 -26.15 14.71
C LEU A 465 6.17 -27.62 14.34
N ARG A 466 5.73 -28.56 15.20
CA ARG A 466 5.75 -30.00 14.88
C ARG A 466 4.79 -30.34 13.74
N ALA A 467 3.60 -29.75 13.72
CA ALA A 467 2.61 -29.97 12.66
C ALA A 467 3.11 -29.45 11.30
N LEU A 468 3.68 -28.24 11.28
CA LEU A 468 4.26 -27.64 10.07
C LEU A 468 5.37 -28.50 9.45
N ARG A 469 6.17 -29.17 10.30
CA ARG A 469 7.29 -30.01 9.88
C ARG A 469 6.90 -31.47 9.61
N ALA A 470 5.64 -31.85 9.79
CA ALA A 470 5.22 -33.25 9.71
C ALA A 470 5.49 -33.92 8.35
N GLY A 471 5.51 -33.14 7.26
CA GLY A 471 5.82 -33.61 5.91
C GLY A 471 7.31 -33.67 5.57
N THR A 472 8.20 -33.23 6.45
CA THR A 472 9.66 -33.19 6.18
C THR A 472 10.34 -34.52 6.52
N HIS A 473 11.45 -34.84 5.86
CA HIS A 473 12.22 -36.07 6.12
C HIS A 473 12.74 -36.16 7.56
N ARG A 474 12.83 -35.01 8.27
CA ARG A 474 13.30 -34.90 9.66
C ARG A 474 12.19 -34.59 10.65
N ALA A 475 10.93 -34.90 10.31
CA ALA A 475 9.76 -34.67 11.16
C ALA A 475 9.85 -35.34 12.55
N ASN A 476 10.62 -36.42 12.68
CA ASN A 476 10.85 -37.13 13.94
C ASN A 476 11.78 -36.39 14.91
N ARG A 477 12.48 -35.34 14.48
CA ARG A 477 13.35 -34.53 15.34
C ARG A 477 12.58 -33.35 15.93
N PRO A 478 12.75 -33.05 17.24
CA PRO A 478 12.11 -31.89 17.84
C PRO A 478 12.59 -30.57 17.19
N SER A 479 11.67 -29.61 17.00
CA SER A 479 11.95 -28.20 16.71
C SER A 479 11.27 -27.33 17.76
N PRO A 480 11.98 -26.39 18.40
CA PRO A 480 13.44 -26.28 18.43
C PRO A 480 14.15 -27.56 18.95
N GLU A 481 15.42 -27.71 18.61
CA GLU A 481 16.14 -28.98 18.73
C GLU A 481 16.59 -29.27 20.17
N THR A 482 17.22 -28.30 20.83
CA THR A 482 17.75 -28.47 22.19
C THR A 482 16.72 -28.05 23.25
N PRO A 483 16.84 -28.53 24.50
CA PRO A 483 16.02 -28.06 25.61
C PRO A 483 16.07 -26.54 25.77
N ASP A 484 17.27 -25.95 25.77
CA ASP A 484 17.48 -24.51 25.92
C ASP A 484 16.77 -23.70 24.84
N GLN A 485 16.76 -24.19 23.60
CA GLN A 485 16.03 -23.55 22.50
C GLN A 485 14.51 -23.60 22.68
N ARG A 486 13.97 -24.69 23.23
CA ARG A 486 12.54 -24.79 23.54
C ARG A 486 12.16 -23.87 24.69
N GLU A 487 12.95 -23.89 25.77
CA GLU A 487 12.75 -22.99 26.91
C GLU A 487 12.80 -21.52 26.48
N PHE A 488 13.71 -21.17 25.55
CA PHE A 488 13.79 -19.82 24.99
C PHE A 488 12.49 -19.40 24.27
N VAL A 489 11.87 -20.31 23.50
CA VAL A 489 10.57 -20.04 22.85
C VAL A 489 9.43 -19.97 23.87
N GLU A 490 9.41 -20.88 24.85
CA GLU A 490 8.37 -20.95 25.87
C GLU A 490 8.34 -19.69 26.75
N THR A 491 9.53 -19.18 27.10
CA THR A 491 9.70 -17.97 27.90
C THR A 491 9.69 -16.68 27.09
N TRP A 492 9.64 -16.75 25.75
CA TRP A 492 9.54 -15.58 24.90
C TRP A 492 8.23 -14.82 25.17
N SER A 493 8.35 -13.55 25.54
CA SER A 493 7.26 -12.60 25.69
C SER A 493 7.45 -11.46 24.70
N ALA A 494 6.43 -11.27 23.85
CA ALA A 494 6.33 -10.16 22.91
C ALA A 494 6.48 -8.81 23.61
#